data_AF-A0AAN8KEI7-F1
#
_entry.id   AF-A0AAN8KEI7-F1
#
_cell.length_a   1.000
_cell.length_b   1.000
_cell.length_c   1.000
_cell.angle_alpha   90.00
_cell.angle_beta   90.00
_cell.angle_gamma   90.00
#
_symmetry.space_group_name_H-M   'P 1'
#
loop_
_entity.id
_entity.type
_entity.pdbx_description
1 polymer ?
#
loop_
_entity_poly.entity_id
_entity_poly.type
_entity_poly.pdbx_seq_one_letter_code
_entity_poly.pdbx_strand_id
1 'polypeptide(L)'
;MPRQTMINIYTKLAVILICLIGSLNGEIILVERNRPGELLMNVEHLNERVFWVRGYADAYITLGDASNIPAMYEISIGIDNNGQTLMKRSGPHGNTGKNSTDRAILLLESNTEKFKPFWIKWDTRSIILGAGSQVGLGVDLQFQLTSTNVDIQYISFGTGPSYSLEYILELSCGKVPIT
;
A
#
# COMPACT_ATOMS: atom_id res chain seq x y z
N MET A 1 6.35 27.24 35.99
CA MET A 1 5.02 26.81 35.50
C MET A 1 5.14 26.52 34.00
N PRO A 2 5.12 25.26 33.53
CA PRO A 2 5.15 24.98 32.11
C PRO A 2 3.74 25.00 31.52
N ARG A 3 3.51 25.82 30.49
CA ARG A 3 2.30 25.79 29.66
C ARG A 3 2.29 24.47 28.88
N GLN A 4 1.41 23.56 29.25
CA GLN A 4 1.01 22.44 28.40
C GLN A 4 0.24 22.99 27.20
N THR A 5 0.88 22.96 26.04
CA THR A 5 0.21 23.10 24.74
C THR A 5 -0.66 21.87 24.55
N MET A 6 -1.96 21.99 24.86
CA MET A 6 -2.96 21.02 24.38
C MET A 6 -3.04 21.14 22.87
N ILE A 7 -2.24 20.31 22.19
CA ILE A 7 -2.41 20.05 20.77
C ILE A 7 -3.80 19.41 20.62
N ASN A 8 -4.63 20.08 19.85
CA ASN A 8 -6.03 19.78 19.62
C ASN A 8 -6.16 18.45 18.85
N ILE A 9 -6.25 17.33 19.56
CA ILE A 9 -6.38 15.98 18.97
C ILE A 9 -7.77 15.78 18.31
N TYR A 10 -8.73 16.67 18.57
CA TYR A 10 -10.11 16.55 18.09
C TYR A 10 -10.35 17.01 16.64
N THR A 11 -9.34 17.54 15.94
CA THR A 11 -9.51 18.04 14.56
C THR A 11 -9.01 17.08 13.47
N LYS A 12 -8.45 15.92 13.81
CA LYS A 12 -7.94 14.93 12.83
C LYS A 12 -8.79 13.67 12.66
N LEU A 13 -9.81 13.49 13.49
CA LEU A 13 -10.72 12.32 13.46
C LEU A 13 -12.05 12.61 12.75
N ALA A 14 -12.07 13.58 11.83
CA ALA A 14 -13.25 13.98 11.09
C ALA A 14 -13.01 13.88 9.58
N VAL A 15 -12.63 12.70 9.09
CA VAL A 15 -12.81 12.32 7.68
C VAL A 15 -13.37 10.91 7.61
N ILE A 16 -14.51 10.68 8.27
CA ILE A 16 -15.38 9.55 7.93
C ILE A 16 -16.67 10.17 7.43
N LEU A 17 -16.77 10.42 6.12
CA LEU A 17 -18.04 10.36 5.39
C LEU A 17 -17.89 10.59 3.87
N ILE A 18 -18.50 9.66 3.11
CA ILE A 18 -19.07 9.76 1.76
C ILE A 18 -18.12 9.67 0.54
N CYS A 19 -18.02 8.45 0.00
CA CYS A 19 -18.29 8.11 -1.42
C CYS A 19 -18.20 6.58 -1.55
N LEU A 20 -19.14 5.81 -2.10
CA LEU A 20 -20.02 6.09 -3.23
C LEU A 20 -21.40 5.43 -3.07
N ILE A 21 -22.42 6.26 -3.29
CA ILE A 21 -23.76 5.85 -3.71
C ILE A 21 -23.58 5.10 -5.05
N GLY A 22 -23.51 3.77 -4.99
CA GLY A 22 -23.35 2.91 -6.17
C GLY A 22 -22.71 1.54 -5.90
N SER A 23 -21.91 1.40 -4.83
CA SER A 23 -21.39 0.11 -4.37
C SER A 23 -21.82 -0.09 -2.93
N LEU A 24 -22.90 -0.84 -2.73
CA LEU A 24 -23.69 -0.82 -1.49
C LEU A 24 -22.96 -1.31 -0.22
N ASN A 25 -21.70 -1.75 -0.26
CA ASN A 25 -21.00 -2.27 0.92
C ASN A 25 -19.48 -1.99 0.98
N GLY A 26 -18.97 -1.00 0.25
CA GLY A 26 -17.55 -0.64 0.33
C GLY A 26 -17.22 0.08 1.63
N GLU A 27 -16.46 -0.54 2.53
CA GLU A 27 -15.87 0.13 3.69
C GLU A 27 -14.60 0.87 3.25
N ILE A 28 -14.41 2.10 3.74
CA ILE A 28 -13.20 2.90 3.49
C ILE A 28 -12.43 2.99 4.79
N ILE A 29 -11.18 2.50 4.79
CA ILE A 29 -10.28 2.65 5.93
C ILE A 29 -9.28 3.75 5.59
N LEU A 30 -9.35 4.85 6.34
CA LEU A 30 -8.31 5.87 6.34
C LEU A 30 -7.22 5.51 7.34
N VAL A 31 -5.98 5.56 6.86
CA VAL A 31 -4.80 5.24 7.67
C VAL A 31 -3.89 6.46 7.69
N GLU A 32 -3.97 7.24 8.76
CA GLU A 32 -3.01 8.31 9.08
C GLU A 32 -2.05 7.75 10.14
N ARG A 33 -0.81 7.37 9.77
CA ARG A 33 0.15 6.82 10.74
C ARG A 33 1.59 7.27 10.48
N ASN A 34 2.35 7.33 11.57
CA ASN A 34 3.77 7.70 11.62
C ASN A 34 4.72 6.49 11.84
N ARG A 35 4.24 5.24 11.73
CA ARG A 35 5.08 4.04 11.92
C ARG A 35 4.77 2.93 10.89
N PRO A 36 5.78 2.37 10.21
CA PRO A 36 5.60 1.25 9.29
C PRO A 36 5.25 -0.05 10.04
N GLY A 37 4.33 -0.85 9.48
CA GLY A 37 4.04 -2.22 9.92
C GLY A 37 2.91 -2.41 10.95
N GLU A 38 2.16 -1.36 11.33
CA GLU A 38 1.14 -1.48 12.38
C GLU A 38 -0.29 -1.75 11.86
N LEU A 39 -0.55 -1.65 10.56
CA LEU A 39 -1.85 -2.05 9.98
C LEU A 39 -1.67 -3.28 9.10
N LEU A 40 -1.91 -4.45 9.68
CA LEU A 40 -2.02 -5.70 8.94
C LEU A 40 -3.48 -5.89 8.53
N MET A 41 -3.72 -5.97 7.24
CA MET A 41 -5.02 -6.35 6.71
C MET A 41 -4.95 -7.77 6.16
N ASN A 42 -5.88 -8.61 6.59
CA ASN A 42 -6.08 -9.92 5.98
C ASN A 42 -6.59 -9.72 4.54
N VAL A 43 -5.82 -10.25 3.59
CA VAL A 43 -6.15 -10.30 2.15
C VAL A 43 -6.16 -11.74 1.64
N GLU A 44 -6.40 -12.69 2.53
CA GLU A 44 -6.55 -14.10 2.19
C GLU A 44 -7.66 -14.27 1.13
N HIS A 45 -7.40 -15.14 0.17
CA HIS A 45 -8.25 -15.40 -0.99
C HIS A 45 -8.40 -14.24 -1.99
N LEU A 46 -7.64 -13.16 -1.82
CA LEU A 46 -7.61 -12.05 -2.74
C LEU A 46 -6.28 -12.08 -3.49
N ASN A 47 -6.31 -11.66 -4.75
CA ASN A 47 -5.12 -11.65 -5.61
C ASN A 47 -4.81 -10.23 -6.11
N GLU A 48 -5.58 -9.23 -5.67
CA GLU A 48 -5.43 -7.85 -6.10
C GLU A 48 -6.05 -6.85 -5.12
N ARG A 49 -5.53 -5.63 -5.12
CA ARG A 49 -6.02 -4.50 -4.33
C ARG A 49 -5.80 -3.18 -5.07
N VAL A 50 -6.76 -2.27 -4.94
CA VAL A 50 -6.61 -0.86 -5.29
C VAL A 50 -6.45 -0.07 -4.00
N PHE A 51 -5.49 0.84 -3.99
CA PHE A 51 -5.23 1.73 -2.86
C PHE A 51 -4.82 3.10 -3.39
N TRP A 52 -5.07 4.12 -2.60
CA TRP A 52 -4.68 5.48 -2.92
C TRP A 52 -3.68 5.98 -1.90
N VAL A 53 -2.70 6.71 -2.38
CA VAL A 53 -1.59 7.21 -1.57
C VAL A 53 -1.49 8.71 -1.74
N ARG A 54 -1.29 9.41 -0.63
CA ARG A 54 -1.01 10.84 -0.60
C ARG A 54 0.13 11.11 0.35
N GLY A 55 1.21 11.72 -0.13
CA GLY A 55 2.38 12.04 0.68
C GLY A 55 3.54 12.54 -0.16
N TYR A 56 4.59 13.04 0.51
CA TYR A 56 5.76 13.64 -0.13
C TYR A 56 6.77 12.62 -0.68
N ALA A 57 6.97 11.50 0.02
CA ALA A 57 7.94 10.46 -0.31
C ALA A 57 7.73 9.21 0.57
N ASP A 58 8.42 8.13 0.22
CA ASP A 58 8.63 6.92 1.03
C ASP A 58 7.34 6.24 1.52
N ALA A 59 6.44 5.94 0.58
CA ALA A 59 5.31 5.05 0.84
C ALA A 59 5.79 3.60 0.82
N TYR A 60 5.46 2.81 1.84
CA TYR A 60 5.80 1.40 1.91
C TYR A 60 4.54 0.54 1.91
N ILE A 61 4.50 -0.46 1.05
CA ILE A 61 3.56 -1.57 1.09
C ILE A 61 4.37 -2.83 1.38
N THR A 62 3.90 -3.66 2.31
CA THR A 62 4.48 -4.99 2.50
C THR A 62 3.44 -6.08 2.31
N LEU A 63 3.90 -7.22 1.78
CA LEU A 63 3.09 -8.42 1.58
C LEU A 63 3.74 -9.59 2.32
N GLY A 64 2.92 -10.41 2.98
CA GLY A 64 3.40 -11.56 3.73
C GLY A 64 2.32 -12.62 3.95
N ASP A 65 2.72 -13.73 4.53
CA ASP A 65 1.83 -14.79 5.03
C ASP A 65 1.77 -14.73 6.58
N ALA A 66 0.94 -15.57 7.20
CA ALA A 66 0.85 -15.67 8.67
C ALA A 66 2.13 -16.19 9.32
N SER A 67 3.02 -16.80 8.55
CA SER A 67 4.20 -17.53 9.03
C SER A 67 5.46 -16.65 9.04
N ASN A 68 5.47 -15.58 8.24
CA ASN A 68 6.66 -14.80 7.93
C ASN A 68 6.54 -13.37 8.46
N ILE A 69 7.04 -13.20 9.69
CA ILE A 69 7.44 -11.91 10.24
C ILE A 69 8.97 -11.90 10.33
N PRO A 70 9.69 -11.02 9.60
CA PRO A 70 9.19 -9.87 8.84
C PRO A 70 8.54 -10.23 7.51
N ALA A 71 7.74 -9.30 6.96
CA ALA A 71 7.03 -9.45 5.69
C ALA A 71 7.96 -9.91 4.54
N MET A 72 7.44 -10.72 3.63
CA MET A 72 8.24 -11.36 2.57
C MET A 72 8.58 -10.42 1.42
N TYR A 73 7.70 -9.48 1.10
CA TYR A 73 7.90 -8.53 0.00
C TYR A 73 7.67 -7.11 0.48
N GLU A 74 8.49 -6.20 -0.02
CA GLU A 74 8.37 -4.77 0.24
C GLU A 74 8.33 -4.04 -1.09
N ILE A 75 7.39 -3.11 -1.18
CA ILE A 75 7.21 -2.18 -2.27
C ILE A 75 7.39 -0.79 -1.68
N SER A 76 8.39 -0.06 -2.15
CA SER A 76 8.67 1.31 -1.76
C SER A 76 8.32 2.22 -2.94
N ILE A 77 7.39 3.16 -2.76
CA ILE A 77 6.95 4.11 -3.78
C ILE A 77 7.45 5.50 -3.39
N GLY A 78 8.10 6.16 -4.34
CA GLY A 78 8.58 7.52 -4.14
C GLY A 78 9.80 7.60 -3.21
N ILE A 79 10.67 6.59 -3.24
CA ILE A 79 11.97 6.64 -2.57
C ILE A 79 12.95 7.55 -3.32
N ASP A 80 14.08 7.88 -2.69
CA ASP A 80 15.10 8.76 -3.24
C ASP A 80 14.54 10.12 -3.68
N ASN A 81 13.84 10.79 -2.75
CA ASN A 81 13.12 12.05 -2.99
C ASN A 81 12.06 11.94 -4.10
N ASN A 82 11.21 10.91 -4.00
CA ASN A 82 10.18 10.63 -4.99
C ASN A 82 10.73 10.36 -6.41
N GLY A 83 11.96 9.85 -6.52
CA GLY A 83 12.63 9.57 -7.79
C GLY A 83 12.53 8.11 -8.24
N GLN A 84 12.17 7.19 -7.34
CA GLN A 84 12.13 5.76 -7.67
C GLN A 84 10.97 5.03 -6.97
N THR A 85 10.49 4.00 -7.65
CA THR A 85 9.66 2.94 -7.08
C THR A 85 10.40 1.61 -7.16
N LEU A 86 10.34 0.85 -6.08
CA LEU A 86 11.16 -0.31 -5.81
C LEU A 86 10.30 -1.46 -5.31
N MET A 87 10.47 -2.66 -5.85
CA MET A 87 9.98 -3.89 -5.29
C MET A 87 11.14 -4.82 -4.95
N LYS A 88 11.14 -5.37 -3.73
CA LYS A 88 12.18 -6.29 -3.25
C LYS A 88 11.57 -7.39 -2.39
N ARG A 89 12.27 -8.53 -2.33
CA ARG A 89 11.98 -9.57 -1.33
C ARG A 89 12.78 -9.29 -0.07
N SER A 90 12.09 -9.18 1.06
CA SER A 90 12.69 -9.13 2.38
C SER A 90 12.91 -10.56 2.87
N GLY A 91 14.14 -10.89 3.27
CA GLY A 91 14.50 -12.25 3.70
C GLY A 91 15.58 -12.25 4.78
N PRO A 92 15.74 -13.37 5.51
CA PRO A 92 16.70 -13.50 6.63
C PRO A 92 18.17 -13.34 6.23
N HIS A 93 18.49 -13.39 4.93
CA HIS A 93 19.83 -13.17 4.39
C HIS A 93 19.97 -11.85 3.62
N GLY A 94 19.07 -10.89 3.85
CA GLY A 94 19.01 -9.63 3.14
C GLY A 94 18.13 -9.68 1.89
N ASN A 95 18.11 -8.57 1.14
CA ASN A 95 17.23 -8.40 -0.02
C ASN A 95 17.58 -9.41 -1.13
N THR A 96 16.69 -10.35 -1.42
CA THR A 96 16.89 -11.39 -2.45
C THR A 96 16.02 -11.10 -3.66
N GLY A 97 16.58 -10.37 -4.62
CA GLY A 97 15.85 -9.89 -5.80
C GLY A 97 15.33 -8.46 -5.60
N LYS A 98 15.55 -7.64 -6.63
CA LYS A 98 15.20 -6.22 -6.68
C LYS A 98 14.68 -5.91 -8.08
N ASN A 99 13.55 -5.23 -8.20
CA ASN A 99 13.17 -4.56 -9.42
C ASN A 99 12.78 -3.11 -9.11
N SER A 100 13.16 -2.17 -9.97
CA SER A 100 12.92 -0.74 -9.72
C SER A 100 12.65 0.01 -11.00
N THR A 101 11.96 1.13 -10.89
CA THR A 101 11.64 2.03 -11.99
C THR A 101 11.58 3.48 -11.51
N ASP A 102 11.96 4.40 -12.38
CA ASP A 102 11.89 5.87 -12.21
C ASP A 102 10.74 6.48 -13.02
N ARG A 103 9.86 5.66 -13.58
CA ARG A 103 8.73 6.13 -14.39
C ARG A 103 7.80 6.96 -13.53
N ALA A 104 7.64 8.24 -13.89
CA ALA A 104 6.82 9.22 -13.16
C ALA A 104 5.39 8.73 -12.83
N ILE A 105 4.80 7.90 -13.69
CA ILE A 105 3.47 7.33 -13.44
C ILE A 105 3.42 6.44 -12.18
N LEU A 106 4.53 5.78 -11.82
CA LEU A 106 4.66 4.94 -10.63
C LEU A 106 5.28 5.68 -9.43
N LEU A 107 5.53 6.98 -9.51
CA LEU A 107 5.99 7.81 -8.38
C LEU A 107 4.79 8.44 -7.66
N LEU A 108 4.98 9.01 -6.46
CA LEU A 108 3.92 9.75 -5.76
C LEU A 108 3.62 11.07 -6.48
N GLU A 109 2.42 11.60 -6.25
CA GLU A 109 2.05 12.93 -6.74
C GLU A 109 2.82 14.01 -5.98
N SER A 110 3.46 14.95 -6.68
CA SER A 110 4.19 16.05 -6.04
C SER A 110 3.27 17.00 -5.28
N ASN A 111 1.99 17.07 -5.69
CA ASN A 111 0.97 17.78 -4.95
C ASN A 111 0.38 16.89 -3.83
N THR A 112 0.76 17.19 -2.59
CA THR A 112 0.31 16.46 -1.39
C THR A 112 -1.14 16.67 -1.00
N GLU A 113 -1.90 17.48 -1.72
CA GLU A 113 -3.34 17.59 -1.50
C GLU A 113 -4.12 16.46 -2.20
N LYS A 114 -3.52 15.81 -3.20
CA LYS A 114 -4.20 14.81 -4.03
C LYS A 114 -3.77 13.39 -3.70
N PHE A 115 -4.75 12.51 -3.61
CA PHE A 115 -4.53 11.07 -3.61
C PHE A 115 -4.22 10.58 -5.02
N LYS A 116 -3.20 9.74 -5.13
CA LYS A 116 -2.86 9.03 -6.37
C LYS A 116 -3.23 7.56 -6.24
N PRO A 117 -4.03 7.01 -7.17
CA PRO A 117 -4.42 5.61 -7.13
C PRO A 117 -3.30 4.71 -7.65
N PHE A 118 -3.15 3.58 -6.98
CA PHE A 118 -2.31 2.47 -7.35
C PHE A 118 -3.10 1.19 -7.23
N TRP A 119 -2.66 0.19 -7.97
CA TRP A 119 -3.15 -1.17 -7.79
C TRP A 119 -1.98 -2.12 -7.66
N ILE A 120 -2.22 -3.19 -6.93
CA ILE A 120 -1.30 -4.29 -6.78
C ILE A 120 -2.03 -5.57 -7.08
N LYS A 121 -1.38 -6.48 -7.81
CA LYS A 121 -1.86 -7.80 -8.14
C LYS A 121 -0.77 -8.82 -7.86
N TRP A 122 -1.14 -9.99 -7.38
CA TRP A 122 -0.21 -11.08 -7.16
C TRP A 122 -0.82 -12.41 -7.60
N ASP A 123 0.06 -13.32 -7.99
CA ASP A 123 -0.25 -14.72 -8.25
C ASP A 123 0.94 -15.60 -7.84
N THR A 124 0.89 -16.89 -8.19
CA THR A 124 1.95 -17.85 -7.84
C THR A 124 3.28 -17.60 -8.54
N ARG A 125 3.36 -16.66 -9.49
CA ARG A 125 4.54 -16.38 -10.31
C ARG A 125 5.05 -14.96 -10.17
N SER A 126 4.21 -13.99 -9.86
CA SER A 126 4.63 -12.60 -9.82
C SER A 126 3.80 -11.72 -8.88
N ILE A 127 4.44 -10.63 -8.44
CA ILE A 127 3.78 -9.47 -7.86
C ILE A 127 3.91 -8.34 -8.87
N ILE A 128 2.80 -7.66 -9.17
CA ILE A 128 2.73 -6.58 -10.15
C ILE A 128 2.13 -5.37 -9.45
N LEU A 129 2.84 -4.25 -9.50
CA LEU A 129 2.35 -2.94 -9.07
C LEU A 129 2.06 -2.11 -10.31
N GLY A 130 0.90 -1.46 -10.37
CA GLY A 130 0.59 -0.47 -11.39
C GLY A 130 -0.04 0.79 -10.82
N ALA A 131 -0.21 1.78 -11.69
CA ALA A 131 -0.83 3.06 -11.35
C ALA A 131 -2.22 3.18 -11.97
N GLY A 132 -3.14 3.85 -11.29
CA GLY A 132 -4.54 3.97 -11.69
C GLY A 132 -5.48 3.20 -10.75
N SER A 133 -6.78 3.37 -10.95
CA SER A 133 -7.83 2.73 -10.14
C SER A 133 -8.37 1.44 -10.76
N GLN A 134 -7.83 0.99 -11.90
CA GLN A 134 -8.26 -0.22 -12.59
C GLN A 134 -7.09 -1.20 -12.71
N VAL A 135 -7.23 -2.35 -12.05
CA VAL A 135 -6.22 -3.41 -12.02
C VAL A 135 -5.91 -3.90 -13.45
N GLY A 136 -4.63 -4.06 -13.77
CA GLY A 136 -4.16 -4.61 -15.05
C GLY A 136 -4.15 -3.62 -16.21
N LEU A 137 -4.49 -2.34 -15.99
CA LEU A 137 -4.34 -1.30 -17.01
C LEU A 137 -3.11 -0.42 -16.74
N GLY A 138 -2.47 0.01 -17.84
CA GLY A 138 -1.43 1.03 -17.82
C GLY A 138 -0.01 0.50 -17.68
N VAL A 139 0.80 1.24 -16.93
CA VAL A 139 2.21 0.94 -16.69
C VAL A 139 2.36 0.20 -15.39
N ASP A 140 3.16 -0.86 -15.41
CA ASP A 140 3.43 -1.68 -14.25
C ASP A 140 4.93 -1.90 -13.97
N LEU A 141 5.19 -2.33 -12.74
CA LEU A 141 6.44 -2.87 -12.25
C LEU A 141 6.16 -4.30 -11.78
N GLN A 142 6.77 -5.28 -12.44
CA GLN A 142 6.59 -6.69 -12.12
C GLN A 142 7.82 -7.26 -11.39
N PHE A 143 7.60 -8.04 -10.34
CA PHE A 143 8.61 -8.81 -9.64
C PHE A 143 8.30 -10.29 -9.78
N GLN A 144 9.24 -11.05 -10.34
CA GLN A 144 9.09 -12.50 -10.51
C GLN A 144 9.38 -13.23 -9.20
N LEU A 145 8.48 -14.12 -8.81
CA LEU A 145 8.62 -14.98 -7.64
C LEU A 145 9.47 -16.19 -8.00
N THR A 146 10.51 -16.47 -7.21
CA THR A 146 11.37 -17.64 -7.39
C THR A 146 10.80 -18.90 -6.72
N SER A 147 9.76 -18.75 -5.89
CA SER A 147 9.04 -19.85 -5.26
C SER A 147 7.63 -19.91 -5.82
N THR A 148 7.14 -21.11 -6.12
CA THR A 148 5.81 -21.35 -6.72
C THR A 148 4.68 -21.38 -5.69
N ASN A 149 4.97 -21.17 -4.41
CA ASN A 149 3.98 -21.30 -3.34
C ASN A 149 4.10 -20.16 -2.32
N VAL A 150 3.69 -18.96 -2.74
CA VAL A 150 3.59 -17.79 -1.88
C VAL A 150 2.12 -17.49 -1.70
N ASP A 151 1.57 -17.84 -0.54
CA ASP A 151 0.20 -17.50 -0.17
C ASP A 151 0.21 -16.16 0.58
N ILE A 152 -0.09 -15.07 -0.13
CA ILE A 152 -0.13 -13.74 0.48
C ILE A 152 -1.42 -13.63 1.28
N GLN A 153 -1.30 -13.60 2.60
CA GLN A 153 -2.42 -13.51 3.53
C GLN A 153 -2.57 -12.12 4.13
N TYR A 154 -1.50 -11.32 4.11
CA TYR A 154 -1.51 -9.97 4.68
C TYR A 154 -0.88 -8.95 3.77
N ILE A 155 -1.49 -7.77 3.75
CA ILE A 155 -0.93 -6.53 3.25
C ILE A 155 -0.78 -5.55 4.40
N SER A 156 0.31 -4.79 4.42
CA SER A 156 0.48 -3.67 5.34
C SER A 156 0.93 -2.42 4.61
N PHE A 157 0.56 -1.27 5.17
CA PHE A 157 0.94 0.04 4.67
C PHE A 157 1.75 0.78 5.74
N GLY A 158 2.77 1.50 5.29
CA GLY A 158 3.71 2.18 6.17
C GLY A 158 4.31 3.41 5.51
N THR A 159 5.05 4.19 6.30
CA THR A 159 5.68 5.43 5.86
C THR A 159 7.12 5.46 6.32
N GLY A 160 7.96 6.20 5.59
CA GLY A 160 9.30 6.53 6.05
C GLY A 160 9.27 7.38 7.33
N PRO A 161 10.38 7.42 8.08
CA PRO A 161 10.46 8.13 9.36
C PRO A 161 10.30 9.65 9.23
N SER A 162 10.40 10.20 8.02
CA SER A 162 10.50 11.64 7.77
C SER A 162 9.27 12.26 7.13
N TYR A 163 8.26 11.47 6.73
CA TYR A 163 7.13 11.96 5.95
C TYR A 163 5.79 11.50 6.52
N SER A 164 4.83 12.43 6.57
CA SER A 164 3.42 12.10 6.78
C SER A 164 2.85 11.60 5.47
N LEU A 165 2.21 10.44 5.54
CA LEU A 165 1.58 9.81 4.39
C LEU A 165 0.20 9.32 4.82
N GLU A 166 -0.73 9.36 3.88
CA GLU A 166 -2.09 8.89 4.07
C GLU A 166 -2.42 7.85 3.01
N TYR A 167 -3.16 6.83 3.44
CA TYR A 167 -3.68 5.77 2.58
C TYR A 167 -5.19 5.75 2.62
N ILE A 168 -5.81 5.59 1.45
CA ILE A 168 -7.19 5.13 1.29
C ILE A 168 -7.12 3.73 0.71
N LEU A 169 -7.68 2.75 1.38
CA LEU A 169 -7.81 1.41 0.81
C LEU A 169 -9.23 1.21 0.27
N GLU A 170 -9.33 0.78 -0.99
CA GLU A 170 -10.61 0.33 -1.53
C GLU A 170 -10.87 -1.11 -1.08
N LEU A 171 -11.85 -1.29 -0.19
CA LEU A 171 -12.34 -2.62 0.13
C LEU A 171 -13.26 -3.08 -0.98
N SER A 172 -12.69 -3.88 -1.90
CA SER A 172 -13.50 -4.66 -2.82
C SER A 172 -14.24 -5.72 -2.02
N CYS A 173 -15.58 -5.65 -1.95
CA CYS A 173 -16.36 -6.81 -1.51
C CYS A 173 -16.05 -7.95 -2.50
N GLY A 174 -15.36 -8.99 -2.03
CA GLY A 174 -15.20 -10.20 -2.82
C GLY A 174 -16.59 -10.63 -3.30
N LYS A 175 -16.71 -10.94 -4.59
CA LYS A 175 -17.86 -11.72 -5.05
C LYS A 175 -17.75 -13.05 -4.31
N VAL A 176 -18.41 -13.17 -3.17
CA VAL A 176 -18.59 -14.46 -2.49
C VAL A 176 -19.14 -15.38 -3.57
N PRO A 177 -18.44 -16.47 -3.92
CA PRO A 177 -18.96 -17.42 -4.88
C PRO A 177 -20.32 -17.87 -4.34
N ILE A 178 -21.39 -17.60 -5.10
CA ILE A 178 -22.69 -18.18 -4.79
C ILE A 178 -22.53 -19.66 -5.16
N THR A 179 -22.19 -20.48 -4.17
CA THR A 179 -22.21 -21.95 -4.26
C THR A 179 -23.63 -22.47 -4.27
#